data_AF-A0A6C0B816-F1
#
_entry.id   AF-A0A6C0B816-F1
#
_cell.length_a   1.000
_cell.length_b   1.000
_cell.length_c   1.000
_cell.angle_alpha   90.00
_cell.angle_beta   90.00
_cell.angle_gamma   90.00
#
_symmetry.space_group_name_H-M   'P 1'
#
loop_
_entity.id
_entity.type
_entity.pdbx_description
1 polymer ?
#
loop_
_entity_poly.entity_id
_entity_poly.type
_entity_poly.pdbx_seq_one_letter_code
_entity_poly.pdbx_strand_id
1 'polypeptide(L)'
;MDKLHLFLGILSIGLMVIAFLYRNKLGQFKKYGYLGIFLISAIGNVAILSPAAPMIAALGATIYHPILSSFITTLGAVTGELLSYFIGSATHSYLPNYDWNTKINHFMKMNGTLTIFILSLVPNPFFDIAGIAAGATNYPLWEFIVISFLGKWIKFSIFAFMGKKIHTMLK
;
A
#
# COMPACT_ATOMS: atom_id res chain seq x y z
N MET A 1 -20.44 -13.53 -10.39
CA MET A 1 -19.49 -12.79 -9.54
C MET A 1 -18.65 -11.82 -10.36
N ASP A 2 -18.42 -12.09 -11.64
CA ASP A 2 -17.56 -11.28 -12.53
C ASP A 2 -17.95 -9.79 -12.58
N LYS A 3 -19.24 -9.45 -12.71
CA LYS A 3 -19.70 -8.05 -12.72
C LYS A 3 -19.28 -7.24 -11.49
N LEU A 4 -19.15 -7.87 -10.33
CA LEU A 4 -18.69 -7.22 -9.10
C LEU A 4 -17.20 -6.90 -9.17
N HIS A 5 -16.36 -7.86 -9.58
CA HIS A 5 -14.92 -7.65 -9.72
C HIS A 5 -14.62 -6.56 -10.75
N LEU A 6 -15.35 -6.53 -11.88
CA LEU A 6 -15.23 -5.46 -12.87
C LEU A 6 -15.57 -4.09 -12.29
N PHE A 7 -16.71 -4.00 -11.59
CA PHE A 7 -17.14 -2.76 -10.95
C PHE A 7 -16.09 -2.26 -9.95
N LEU A 8 -15.57 -3.15 -9.09
CA LEU A 8 -14.53 -2.82 -8.12
C LEU A 8 -13.22 -2.40 -8.79
N GLY A 9 -12.81 -3.05 -9.88
CA GLY A 9 -11.63 -2.65 -10.66
C GLY A 9 -11.78 -1.26 -11.28
N ILE A 10 -12.91 -0.98 -11.95
CA ILE A 10 -13.19 0.32 -12.56
C ILE A 10 -13.27 1.42 -11.49
N LEU A 11 -13.97 1.15 -10.39
CA LEU A 11 -14.05 2.05 -9.24
C LEU A 11 -12.65 2.33 -8.69
N SER A 12 -11.79 1.31 -8.60
CA SER A 12 -10.43 1.46 -8.09
C SER A 12 -9.56 2.33 -8.98
N ILE A 13 -9.67 2.18 -10.31
CA ILE A 13 -8.99 3.06 -11.27
C ILE A 13 -9.49 4.51 -11.11
N GLY A 14 -10.80 4.71 -10.98
CA GLY A 14 -11.38 6.04 -10.75
C GLY A 14 -10.86 6.69 -9.47
N LEU A 15 -10.82 5.94 -8.36
CA LEU A 15 -10.27 6.39 -7.08
C LEU A 15 -8.76 6.69 -7.18
N MET A 16 -7.99 5.88 -7.93
CA MET A 16 -6.57 6.14 -8.22
C MET A 16 -6.36 7.46 -8.95
N VAL A 17 -7.16 7.75 -9.98
CA VAL A 17 -7.07 9.01 -10.72
C VAL A 17 -7.42 10.19 -9.82
N ILE A 18 -8.49 10.09 -9.03
CA ILE A 18 -8.88 11.14 -8.08
C ILE A 18 -7.77 11.37 -7.04
N ALA A 19 -7.25 10.30 -6.44
CA ALA A 19 -6.13 10.34 -5.51
C ALA A 19 -4.91 11.07 -6.11
N PHE A 20 -4.56 10.73 -7.36
CA PHE A 20 -3.45 11.33 -8.06
C PHE A 20 -3.67 12.83 -8.34
N LEU A 21 -4.86 13.24 -8.77
CA LEU A 21 -5.18 14.65 -9.05
C LEU A 21 -5.15 15.51 -7.78
N TYR A 22 -5.58 14.95 -6.65
CA TYR A 22 -5.65 15.66 -5.38
C TYR A 22 -4.40 15.50 -4.51
N ARG A 23 -3.36 14.79 -4.99
CA ARG A 23 -2.13 14.52 -4.22
C ARG A 23 -1.44 15.78 -3.67
N ASN A 24 -1.48 16.88 -4.42
CA ASN A 24 -0.87 18.15 -4.02
C ASN A 24 -1.61 18.81 -2.84
N LYS A 25 -2.87 18.44 -2.60
CA LYS A 25 -3.68 18.93 -1.49
C LYS A 25 -3.52 18.07 -0.22
N LEU A 26 -2.74 16.98 -0.26
CA LEU A 26 -2.58 16.08 0.89
C LEU A 26 -2.02 16.77 2.13
N GLY A 27 -1.20 17.81 1.94
CA GLY A 27 -0.67 18.62 3.05
C GLY A 27 -1.76 19.23 3.94
N GLN A 28 -2.97 19.45 3.41
CA GLN A 28 -4.10 20.00 4.17
C GLN A 28 -4.62 19.03 5.24
N PHE A 29 -4.38 17.73 5.08
CA PHE A 29 -4.80 16.72 6.06
C PHE A 29 -3.87 16.64 7.28
N LYS A 30 -2.68 17.26 7.25
CA LYS A 30 -1.73 17.24 8.37
C LYS A 30 -2.33 17.75 9.69
N LYS A 31 -3.31 18.66 9.61
CA LYS A 31 -4.01 19.23 10.77
C LYS A 31 -4.90 18.24 11.54
N TYR A 32 -5.21 17.07 10.97
CA TYR A 32 -6.09 16.08 11.58
C TYR A 32 -5.33 15.00 12.39
N GLY A 33 -4.05 15.20 12.69
CA GLY A 33 -3.24 14.29 13.51
C GLY A 33 -3.18 12.87 12.95
N TYR A 34 -3.50 11.85 13.77
CA TYR A 34 -3.49 10.44 13.32
C TYR A 34 -4.45 10.17 12.16
N LEU A 35 -5.62 10.81 12.12
CA LEU A 35 -6.53 10.69 10.97
C LEU A 35 -5.87 11.26 9.70
N GLY A 36 -5.13 12.36 9.85
CA GLY A 36 -4.31 12.92 8.78
C GLY A 36 -3.26 11.93 8.28
N ILE A 37 -2.51 11.28 9.19
CA ILE A 37 -1.52 10.25 8.85
C ILE A 37 -2.16 9.10 8.07
N PHE A 38 -3.31 8.61 8.53
CA PHE A 38 -4.07 7.56 7.84
C PHE A 38 -4.45 7.99 6.43
N LEU A 39 -5.12 9.13 6.26
CA LEU A 39 -5.62 9.60 4.97
C LEU A 39 -4.49 9.89 3.98
N ILE A 40 -3.42 10.55 4.44
CA ILE A 40 -2.26 10.85 3.59
C ILE A 40 -1.55 9.55 3.19
N SER A 41 -1.44 8.57 4.09
CA SER A 41 -0.84 7.28 3.76
C SER A 41 -1.71 6.44 2.84
N ALA A 42 -3.03 6.47 3.04
CA ALA A 42 -3.98 5.80 2.17
C ALA A 42 -3.90 6.32 0.75
N ILE A 43 -4.04 7.64 0.57
CA ILE A 43 -4.02 8.29 -0.74
C ILE A 43 -2.61 8.29 -1.35
N GLY A 44 -1.58 8.50 -0.53
CA GLY A 44 -0.18 8.57 -0.98
C GLY A 44 0.41 7.23 -1.40
N ASN A 45 -0.17 6.12 -0.93
CA ASN A 45 0.19 4.76 -1.33
C ASN A 45 -0.70 4.25 -2.48
N VAL A 46 -1.57 5.10 -3.04
CA VAL A 46 -2.33 4.80 -4.27
C VAL A 46 -1.48 5.18 -5.47
N ALA A 47 -1.00 4.20 -6.23
CA ALA A 47 -0.45 4.34 -7.60
C ALA A 47 0.85 5.15 -7.76
N ILE A 48 1.39 5.72 -6.70
CA ILE A 48 2.57 6.58 -6.79
C ILE A 48 3.75 5.77 -6.27
N LEU A 49 4.64 5.47 -7.22
CA LEU A 49 5.99 4.96 -7.12
C LEU A 49 6.91 5.86 -6.25
N SER A 50 6.44 6.30 -5.09
CA SER A 50 7.06 7.27 -4.22
C SER A 50 7.23 6.63 -2.84
N PRO A 51 8.36 6.87 -2.15
CA PRO A 51 8.59 6.43 -0.78
C PRO A 51 7.70 7.19 0.23
N ALA A 52 6.49 7.60 -0.16
CA ALA A 52 5.58 8.42 0.59
C ALA A 52 5.21 7.78 1.93
N ALA A 53 4.74 6.53 1.97
CA ALA A 53 4.32 5.90 3.22
C ALA A 53 5.47 5.73 4.25
N PRO A 54 6.68 5.24 3.90
CA PRO A 54 7.83 5.29 4.80
C PRO A 54 8.17 6.70 5.31
N MET A 55 8.14 7.71 4.44
CA MET A 55 8.41 9.10 4.83
C MET A 55 7.31 9.65 5.77
N ILE A 56 6.05 9.32 5.52
CA ILE A 56 4.92 9.72 6.37
C ILE A 56 5.07 9.11 7.76
N ALA A 57 5.45 7.83 7.85
CA ALA A 57 5.71 7.17 9.13
C ALA A 57 6.85 7.85 9.90
N ALA A 58 7.95 8.18 9.21
CA ALA A 58 9.11 8.89 9.76
C ALA A 58 8.76 10.30 10.26
N LEU A 59 8.09 11.11 9.43
CA LEU A 59 7.68 12.46 9.78
C LEU A 59 6.64 12.47 10.90
N GLY A 60 5.65 11.56 10.85
CA GLY A 60 4.66 11.41 11.91
C GLY A 60 5.30 11.09 13.26
N ALA A 61 6.37 10.29 13.28
CA ALA A 61 7.10 9.94 14.50
C ALA A 61 7.93 11.09 15.11
N THR A 62 8.13 12.19 14.39
CA THR A 62 8.77 13.40 14.95
C THR A 62 7.83 14.19 15.87
N ILE A 63 6.51 14.01 15.69
CA ILE A 63 5.45 14.68 16.45
C ILE A 63 4.76 13.69 17.40
N TYR A 64 4.56 12.45 16.96
CA TYR A 64 3.78 11.42 17.64
C TYR A 64 4.65 10.23 18.10
N HIS A 65 4.03 9.23 18.74
CA HIS A 65 4.72 8.01 19.15
C HIS A 65 5.10 7.15 17.92
N PRO A 66 6.37 6.68 17.77
CA PRO A 66 6.83 5.98 16.56
C PRO A 66 5.98 4.76 16.18
N ILE A 67 5.67 3.91 17.15
CA ILE A 67 4.91 2.66 16.91
C ILE A 67 3.49 2.96 16.45
N LEU A 68 2.86 3.99 17.04
CA LEU A 68 1.48 4.35 16.69
C LEU A 68 1.44 5.06 15.34
N SER A 69 2.41 5.95 15.07
CA SER A 69 2.60 6.57 13.75
C SER A 69 2.77 5.52 12.65
N SER A 70 3.65 4.52 12.85
CA SER A 70 3.88 3.46 11.87
C SER A 70 2.65 2.56 11.71
N PHE A 71 1.94 2.23 12.78
CA PHE A 71 0.71 1.43 12.74
C PHE A 71 -0.38 2.12 11.91
N ILE A 72 -0.66 3.39 12.19
CA ILE A 72 -1.67 4.19 11.47
C ILE A 72 -1.27 4.39 10.00
N THR A 73 0.01 4.64 9.74
CA THR A 73 0.56 4.72 8.37
C THR A 73 0.35 3.41 7.62
N THR A 74 0.56 2.27 8.30
CA THR A 74 0.36 0.94 7.72
C THR A 74 -1.10 0.69 7.36
N LEU A 75 -2.04 1.02 8.25
CA LEU A 75 -3.46 0.90 7.97
C LEU A 75 -3.86 1.71 6.74
N GLY A 76 -3.38 2.95 6.64
CA GLY A 76 -3.57 3.78 5.47
C GLY A 76 -3.02 3.11 4.22
N ALA A 77 -1.73 2.75 4.22
CA ALA A 77 -1.07 2.17 3.06
C ALA A 77 -1.76 0.89 2.55
N VAL A 78 -2.11 -0.06 3.44
CA VAL A 78 -2.83 -1.28 3.07
C VAL A 78 -4.20 -0.96 2.48
N THR A 79 -4.90 0.05 2.99
CA THR A 79 -6.18 0.52 2.43
C THR A 79 -6.01 1.03 0.99
N GLY A 80 -4.95 1.79 0.72
CA GLY A 80 -4.65 2.27 -0.64
C GLY A 80 -4.34 1.13 -1.61
N GLU A 81 -3.70 0.07 -1.13
CA GLU A 81 -3.32 -1.09 -1.96
C GLU A 81 -4.48 -1.99 -2.34
N LEU A 82 -5.58 -1.95 -1.60
CA LEU A 82 -6.81 -2.66 -1.99
C LEU A 82 -7.25 -2.28 -3.41
N LEU A 83 -7.01 -1.03 -3.84
CA LEU A 83 -7.31 -0.58 -5.19
C LEU A 83 -6.54 -1.39 -6.24
N SER A 84 -5.23 -1.57 -6.04
CA SER A 84 -4.38 -2.37 -6.92
C SER A 84 -4.80 -3.85 -6.93
N TYR A 85 -5.16 -4.41 -5.78
CA TYR A 85 -5.68 -5.76 -5.66
C TYR A 85 -6.99 -5.94 -6.46
N PHE A 86 -7.94 -5.00 -6.34
CA PHE A 86 -9.21 -5.11 -7.07
C PHE A 86 -9.04 -4.92 -8.58
N ILE A 87 -8.08 -4.12 -9.02
CA ILE A 87 -7.70 -4.04 -10.45
C ILE A 87 -7.17 -5.38 -10.95
N GLY A 88 -6.28 -6.02 -10.18
CA GLY A 88 -5.79 -7.37 -10.49
C GLY A 88 -6.92 -8.39 -10.57
N SER A 89 -7.82 -8.38 -9.59
CA SER A 89 -8.98 -9.28 -9.51
C SER A 89 -9.95 -9.08 -10.68
N ALA A 90 -10.23 -7.84 -11.07
CA ALA A 90 -11.03 -7.54 -12.26
C ALA A 90 -10.38 -8.09 -13.53
N THR A 91 -9.06 -7.99 -13.63
CA THR A 91 -8.33 -8.49 -14.79
C THR A 91 -8.39 -10.02 -14.88
N HIS A 92 -8.25 -10.73 -13.76
CA HIS A 92 -8.41 -12.18 -13.71
C HIS A 92 -9.77 -12.65 -14.28
N SER A 93 -10.85 -11.95 -13.90
CA SER A 93 -12.21 -12.31 -14.33
C SER A 93 -12.50 -12.03 -15.81
N TYR A 94 -11.90 -11.00 -16.42
CA TYR A 94 -12.27 -10.53 -17.77
C TYR A 94 -11.21 -10.72 -18.85
N LEU A 95 -9.96 -10.90 -18.44
CA LEU A 95 -8.81 -11.11 -19.33
C LEU A 95 -8.08 -12.40 -18.91
N PRO A 96 -8.75 -13.56 -18.85
CA PRO A 96 -8.18 -14.80 -18.33
C PRO A 96 -7.00 -15.33 -19.17
N ASN A 97 -6.96 -14.97 -20.45
CA ASN A 97 -5.88 -15.34 -21.38
C ASN A 97 -4.78 -14.28 -21.49
N TYR A 98 -4.89 -13.15 -20.78
CA TYR A 98 -3.85 -12.14 -20.81
C TYR A 98 -2.66 -12.63 -20.01
N ASP A 99 -1.54 -12.79 -20.70
CA ASP A 99 -0.33 -13.32 -20.11
C ASP A 99 0.37 -12.27 -19.24
N TRP A 100 -0.06 -12.19 -17.98
CA TRP A 100 0.66 -11.47 -16.95
C TRP A 100 1.95 -12.22 -16.54
N ASN A 101 2.74 -12.77 -17.46
CA ASN A 101 4.02 -13.47 -17.19
C ASN A 101 5.09 -12.50 -16.66
N THR A 102 4.80 -11.88 -15.52
CA THR A 102 5.72 -11.14 -14.71
C THR A 102 6.43 -12.11 -13.77
N LYS A 103 7.68 -11.82 -13.42
CA LYS A 103 8.42 -12.59 -12.42
C LYS A 103 7.64 -12.70 -11.09
N ILE A 104 6.90 -11.65 -10.73
CA ILE A 104 6.07 -11.61 -9.52
C ILE A 104 4.95 -12.66 -9.58
N ASN A 105 4.28 -12.83 -10.72
CA ASN A 105 3.23 -13.85 -10.85
C ASN A 105 3.77 -15.28 -10.71
N HIS A 106 4.98 -15.54 -11.21
CA HIS A 106 5.63 -16.82 -10.98
C HIS A 106 5.87 -17.08 -9.49
N PHE A 107 6.41 -16.09 -8.77
CA PHE A 107 6.62 -16.19 -7.32
C PHE A 107 5.30 -16.29 -6.54
N MET A 108 4.24 -15.57 -6.96
CA MET A 108 2.91 -15.65 -6.36
C MET A 108 2.31 -17.06 -6.49
N LYS A 109 2.49 -17.71 -7.64
CA LYS A 109 2.05 -19.09 -7.87
C LYS A 109 2.85 -20.11 -7.05
N MET A 110 4.14 -19.85 -6.82
CA MET A 110 4.98 -20.71 -5.98
C MET A 110 4.69 -20.55 -4.48
N ASN A 111 4.64 -19.32 -3.98
CA ASN A 111 4.41 -19.00 -2.59
C ASN A 111 3.91 -17.54 -2.44
N GLY A 112 2.61 -17.32 -2.63
CA GLY A 112 1.98 -16.00 -2.55
C GLY A 112 2.20 -15.30 -1.21
N THR A 113 2.04 -16.03 -0.10
CA THR A 113 2.21 -15.51 1.27
C THR A 113 3.63 -14.97 1.49
N LEU A 114 4.65 -15.77 1.17
CA LEU A 114 6.04 -15.33 1.32
C LEU A 114 6.38 -14.19 0.36
N THR A 115 5.86 -14.22 -0.87
CA THR A 115 6.09 -13.18 -1.87
C THR A 115 5.53 -11.83 -1.40
N ILE A 116 4.28 -11.80 -0.92
CA ILE A 116 3.66 -10.58 -0.38
C ILE A 116 4.41 -10.09 0.86
N PHE A 117 4.82 -10.99 1.76
CA PHE A 117 5.53 -10.61 2.98
C PHE A 117 6.89 -9.98 2.68
N ILE A 118 7.70 -10.62 1.83
CA ILE A 118 9.04 -10.11 1.45
C ILE A 118 8.91 -8.79 0.70
N LEU A 119 8.00 -8.71 -0.29
CA LEU A 119 7.78 -7.47 -1.02
C LEU A 119 7.27 -6.35 -0.08
N SER A 120 6.52 -6.69 0.97
CA SER A 120 6.02 -5.69 1.93
C SER A 120 7.14 -5.15 2.83
N LEU A 121 8.13 -5.99 3.16
CA LEU A 121 9.28 -5.63 3.99
C LEU A 121 10.31 -4.77 3.26
N VAL A 122 10.53 -5.02 1.97
CA VAL A 122 11.52 -4.28 1.20
C VAL A 122 10.95 -2.91 0.82
N PRO A 123 11.71 -1.80 0.96
CA PRO A 123 11.35 -0.54 0.33
C PRO A 123 11.49 -0.72 -1.17
N ASN A 124 10.43 -1.20 -1.83
CA ASN A 124 10.39 -1.31 -3.27
C ASN A 124 9.33 -0.35 -3.85
N PRO A 125 9.64 0.30 -4.98
CA PRO A 125 8.68 1.09 -5.72
C PRO A 125 7.57 0.23 -6.36
N PHE A 126 7.74 -1.09 -6.39
CA PHE A 126 6.95 -2.02 -7.18
C PHE A 126 5.89 -2.78 -6.38
N PHE A 127 5.64 -2.43 -5.12
CA PHE A 127 4.69 -3.18 -4.29
C PHE A 127 3.27 -3.08 -4.86
N ASP A 128 2.95 -1.98 -5.54
CA ASP A 128 1.68 -1.83 -6.26
C ASP A 128 1.50 -2.93 -7.33
N ILE A 129 2.60 -3.42 -7.93
CA ILE A 129 2.57 -4.57 -8.86
C ILE A 129 2.27 -5.87 -8.11
N ALA A 130 2.73 -6.01 -6.87
CA ALA A 130 2.41 -7.16 -6.02
C ALA A 130 0.93 -7.21 -5.65
N GLY A 131 0.30 -6.05 -5.41
CA GLY A 131 -1.14 -5.95 -5.20
C GLY A 131 -1.94 -6.39 -6.43
N ILE A 132 -1.60 -5.86 -7.62
CA ILE A 132 -2.21 -6.29 -8.89
C ILE A 132 -1.98 -7.80 -9.12
N ALA A 133 -0.76 -8.29 -8.91
CA ALA A 133 -0.42 -9.70 -9.05
C ALA A 133 -1.25 -10.59 -8.12
N ALA A 134 -1.39 -10.21 -6.85
CA ALA A 134 -2.19 -10.94 -5.87
C ALA A 134 -3.66 -11.05 -6.31
N GLY A 135 -4.25 -9.94 -6.76
CA GLY A 135 -5.60 -9.95 -7.32
C GLY A 135 -5.70 -10.80 -8.59
N ALA A 136 -4.72 -10.69 -9.49
CA ALA A 136 -4.69 -11.40 -10.77
C ALA A 136 -4.49 -12.92 -10.62
N THR A 137 -3.86 -13.37 -9.53
CA THR A 137 -3.72 -14.79 -9.19
C THR A 137 -4.82 -15.32 -8.28
N ASN A 138 -5.86 -14.51 -8.01
CA ASN A 138 -6.96 -14.85 -7.09
C ASN A 138 -6.48 -15.23 -5.67
N TYR A 139 -5.44 -14.56 -5.19
CA TYR A 139 -4.90 -14.76 -3.84
C TYR A 139 -5.90 -14.25 -2.79
N PRO A 140 -6.14 -14.93 -1.65
CA PRO A 140 -7.18 -14.52 -0.71
C PRO A 140 -7.01 -13.09 -0.16
N LEU A 141 -8.05 -12.26 -0.27
CA LEU A 141 -8.04 -10.85 0.15
C LEU A 141 -7.64 -10.66 1.62
N TRP A 142 -8.16 -11.49 2.52
CA TRP A 142 -7.87 -11.37 3.95
C TRP A 142 -6.40 -11.71 4.26
N GLU A 143 -5.83 -12.70 3.58
CA GLU A 143 -4.41 -13.02 3.70
C GLU A 143 -3.56 -11.88 3.14
N PHE A 144 -3.97 -11.29 2.02
CA PHE A 144 -3.27 -10.14 1.44
C PHE A 144 -3.22 -8.98 2.44
N ILE A 145 -4.35 -8.65 3.06
CA ILE A 145 -4.45 -7.59 4.08
C ILE A 145 -3.53 -7.90 5.27
N VAL A 146 -3.63 -9.09 5.86
CA VAL A 146 -2.87 -9.44 7.08
C VAL A 146 -1.37 -9.49 6.80
N ILE A 147 -0.95 -10.17 5.73
CA ILE A 147 0.45 -10.38 5.42
C ILE A 147 1.12 -9.08 4.94
N SER A 148 0.43 -8.28 4.12
CA SER A 148 0.93 -6.97 3.71
C SER A 148 1.05 -6.01 4.89
N PHE A 149 0.06 -6.03 5.80
CA PHE A 149 0.09 -5.25 7.02
C PHE A 149 1.30 -5.60 7.89
N LEU A 150 1.53 -6.88 8.16
CA LEU A 150 2.66 -7.31 9.01
C LEU A 150 4.00 -6.87 8.43
N GLY A 151 4.26 -7.13 7.14
CA GLY A 151 5.51 -6.75 6.51
C GLY A 151 5.72 -5.23 6.48
N LYS A 152 4.66 -4.46 6.18
CA LYS A 152 4.74 -3.00 6.14
C LYS A 152 4.86 -2.38 7.52
N TRP A 153 4.20 -2.92 8.53
CA TRP A 153 4.30 -2.37 9.88
C TRP A 153 5.71 -2.49 10.43
N ILE A 154 6.40 -3.61 10.15
CA ILE A 154 7.83 -3.77 10.45
C ILE A 154 8.64 -2.70 9.71
N LYS A 155 8.48 -2.62 8.38
CA LYS A 155 9.19 -1.62 7.54
C LYS A 155 8.96 -0.20 8.04
N PHE A 156 7.72 0.23 8.18
CA PHE A 156 7.37 1.59 8.58
C PHE A 156 7.76 1.90 10.03
N SER A 157 7.80 0.90 10.91
CA SER A 157 8.33 1.09 12.27
C SER A 157 9.81 1.43 12.24
N ILE A 158 10.61 0.73 11.41
CA ILE A 158 12.03 1.06 11.22
C ILE A 158 12.19 2.53 10.79
N PHE A 159 11.44 2.96 9.76
CA PHE A 159 11.47 4.36 9.30
C PHE A 159 10.97 5.35 10.36
N ALA A 160 9.94 5.01 11.14
CA ALA A 160 9.43 5.83 12.23
C ALA A 160 10.49 6.05 13.33
N PHE A 161 11.17 4.99 13.77
CA PHE A 161 12.25 5.10 14.76
C PHE A 161 13.45 5.87 14.22
N MET A 162 13.84 5.64 12.95
CA MET A 162 14.90 6.40 12.30
C MET A 162 14.56 7.89 12.24
N GLY A 163 13.34 8.24 11.80
CA GLY A 163 12.87 9.63 11.72
C GLY A 163 12.90 10.32 13.09
N LYS A 164 12.42 9.64 14.14
CA LYS A 164 12.47 10.18 15.50
C LYS A 164 13.91 10.38 16.00
N LYS A 165 14.80 9.43 15.76
CA LYS A 165 16.22 9.52 16.17
C LYS A 165 16.93 10.68 15.49
N ILE A 166 16.75 10.85 14.18
CA ILE A 166 17.35 11.95 13.41
C ILE A 166 16.84 13.31 13.93
N HIS A 167 15.53 13.42 14.19
CA HIS A 167 14.95 14.66 14.74
C HIS A 167 15.53 15.06 16.08
N THR A 168 15.80 14.10 16.96
CA THR A 168 16.45 14.36 18.25
C THR A 168 17.91 14.78 18.11
N MET A 169 18.64 14.29 17.09
CA MET A 169 20.05 14.66 16.85
C MET A 169 20.24 16.06 16.26
N LEU A 170 19.22 16.57 15.55
CA LEU A 170 19.26 17.87 14.88
C LEU A 170 18.76 19.03 15.76
N LYS A 171 18.37 18.74 17.01
CA LYS A 171 17.98 19.72 18.02
C LYS A 171 19.05 19.83 19.08
#